data_AF-A0A662DVZ3-F1
#
_entry.id   AF-A0A662DVZ3-F1
#
_cell.length_a   1.000
_cell.length_b   1.000
_cell.length_c   1.000
_cell.angle_alpha   90.00
_cell.angle_beta   90.00
_cell.angle_gamma   90.00
#
_symmetry.space_group_name_H-M   'P 1'
#
loop_
_entity.id
_entity.type
_entity.pdbx_description
1 polymer ?
#
loop_
_entity_poly.entity_id
_entity_poly.type
_entity_poly.pdbx_seq_one_letter_code
_entity_poly.pdbx_strand_id
1 'polypeptide(L)'
;MKNFDQDTVKQLQTVAAIVVPGYADLDQSSREQFLEIIDDAMDERPESMRRQLALFLKVLNLAPYLRWGRPLGRLEAVNAERALRWFQEAPVAKLRQGFWGLKTLVFMGYYGRREVWPEVGYAPEFGGSDV
;
A
#
# COMPACT_ATOMS: atom_id res chain seq x y z
N MET A 1 13.25 -1.91 3.81
CA MET A 1 12.85 -0.49 3.69
C MET A 1 13.66 0.34 4.65
N LYS A 2 14.26 1.41 4.17
CA LYS A 2 15.03 2.38 4.97
C LYS A 2 14.10 3.33 5.72
N ASN A 3 12.91 3.60 5.16
CA ASN A 3 12.00 4.61 5.67
C ASN A 3 11.02 4.16 6.76
N PHE A 4 10.84 2.85 6.95
CA PHE A 4 9.84 2.31 7.88
C PHE A 4 10.39 1.16 8.72
N ASP A 5 9.84 1.02 9.94
CA ASP A 5 10.10 -0.12 10.80
C ASP A 5 9.39 -1.39 10.29
N GLN A 6 9.81 -2.55 10.81
CA GLN A 6 9.30 -3.86 10.40
C GLN A 6 7.78 -4.02 10.62
N ASP A 7 7.22 -3.38 11.65
CA ASP A 7 5.79 -3.46 11.95
C ASP A 7 4.95 -2.66 10.96
N THR A 8 5.42 -1.47 10.58
CA THR A 8 4.80 -0.62 9.57
C THR A 8 4.84 -1.31 8.20
N VAL A 9 5.96 -1.96 7.86
CA VAL A 9 6.07 -2.77 6.64
C VAL A 9 5.03 -3.89 6.64
N LYS A 10 4.90 -4.66 7.73
CA LYS A 10 3.89 -5.72 7.83
C LYS A 10 2.46 -5.20 7.68
N GLN A 11 2.17 -4.03 8.28
CA GLN A 11 0.86 -3.39 8.15
C GLN A 11 0.59 -2.95 6.71
N LEU A 12 1.58 -2.37 6.03
CA LEU A 12 1.49 -2.00 4.62
C LEU A 12 1.21 -3.24 3.75
N GLN A 13 1.93 -4.34 3.95
CA GLN A 13 1.72 -5.59 3.21
C GLN A 13 0.33 -6.19 3.47
N THR A 14 -0.15 -6.10 4.71
CA THR A 14 -1.52 -6.54 5.07
C THR A 14 -2.56 -5.73 4.30
N VAL A 15 -2.41 -4.40 4.26
CA VAL A 15 -3.31 -3.54 3.49
C VAL A 15 -3.20 -3.82 1.99
N ALA A 16 -1.97 -4.01 1.48
CA ALA A 16 -1.73 -4.31 0.07
C ALA A 16 -2.44 -5.59 -0.39
N ALA A 17 -2.38 -6.66 0.42
CA ALA A 17 -3.07 -7.92 0.14
C ALA A 17 -4.60 -7.78 0.07
N ILE A 18 -5.19 -6.83 0.79
CA ILE A 18 -6.64 -6.58 0.76
C ILE A 18 -7.01 -5.65 -0.41
N VAL A 19 -6.17 -4.65 -0.71
CA VAL A 19 -6.45 -3.63 -1.74
C VAL A 19 -6.17 -4.16 -3.15
N VAL A 20 -5.17 -5.02 -3.31
CA VAL A 20 -4.74 -5.59 -4.59
C VAL A 20 -4.82 -7.10 -4.48
N PRO A 21 -5.84 -7.76 -5.08
CA PRO A 21 -6.01 -9.20 -4.98
C PRO A 21 -4.77 -9.99 -5.41
N GLY A 22 -4.11 -9.57 -6.50
CA GLY A 22 -2.89 -10.21 -7.02
C GLY A 22 -1.66 -10.03 -6.13
N TYR A 23 -1.70 -9.21 -5.08
CA TYR A 23 -0.58 -9.07 -4.15
C TYR A 23 -0.35 -10.34 -3.31
N ALA A 24 -1.40 -11.09 -3.00
CA ALA A 24 -1.29 -12.32 -2.20
C ALA A 24 -0.45 -13.40 -2.91
N ASP A 25 -0.55 -13.46 -4.24
CA ASP A 25 0.09 -14.48 -5.09
C ASP A 25 1.54 -14.16 -5.45
N LEU A 26 2.06 -13.01 -5.00
CA LEU A 26 3.43 -12.61 -5.28
C LEU A 26 4.44 -13.49 -4.58
N ASP A 27 5.50 -13.83 -5.30
CA ASP A 27 6.70 -14.44 -4.73
C ASP A 27 7.48 -13.43 -3.86
N GLN A 28 8.50 -13.94 -3.17
CA GLN A 28 9.29 -13.13 -2.25
C GLN A 28 10.03 -11.98 -2.97
N SER A 29 10.60 -12.25 -4.14
CA SER A 29 11.30 -11.25 -4.95
C SER A 29 10.37 -10.11 -5.38
N SER A 30 9.17 -10.45 -5.89
CA SER A 30 8.20 -9.44 -6.33
C SER A 30 7.61 -8.63 -5.17
N ARG A 31 7.58 -9.18 -3.95
CA ARG A 31 7.22 -8.45 -2.73
C ARG A 31 8.33 -7.50 -2.30
N GLU A 32 9.59 -7.88 -2.46
CA GLU A 32 10.74 -7.02 -2.19
C GLU A 32 10.77 -5.83 -3.15
N GLN A 33 10.62 -6.06 -4.45
CA GLN A 33 10.52 -4.98 -5.45
C GLN A 33 9.34 -4.04 -5.19
N PHE A 34 8.18 -4.58 -4.80
CA PHE A 34 7.03 -3.78 -4.38
C PHE A 34 7.39 -2.81 -3.24
N LEU A 35 8.11 -3.30 -2.23
CA LEU A 35 8.54 -2.49 -1.10
C LEU A 35 9.62 -1.49 -1.50
N GLU A 36 10.55 -1.85 -2.38
CA GLU A 36 11.59 -0.95 -2.89
C GLU A 36 10.99 0.24 -3.64
N ILE A 37 10.03 0.01 -4.56
CA ILE A 37 9.35 1.10 -5.28
C ILE A 37 8.68 2.08 -4.32
N ILE A 38 8.05 1.56 -3.26
CA ILE A 38 7.42 2.42 -2.24
C ILE A 38 8.48 3.13 -1.40
N ASP A 39 9.59 2.47 -1.07
CA ASP A 39 10.69 3.06 -0.30
C ASP A 39 11.33 4.22 -1.07
N ASP A 40 11.62 4.03 -2.36
CA ASP A 40 12.18 5.04 -3.26
C ASP A 40 11.22 6.24 -3.39
N ALA A 41 9.93 6.00 -3.56
CA ALA A 41 8.94 7.07 -3.61
C ALA A 41 8.81 7.84 -2.28
N MET A 42 9.22 7.25 -1.16
CA MET A 42 9.24 7.88 0.17
C MET A 42 10.56 8.59 0.48
N ASP A 43 11.67 8.25 -0.17
CA ASP A 43 12.96 8.92 0.00
C ASP A 43 12.88 10.42 -0.37
N GLU A 44 12.12 10.77 -1.40
CA GLU A 44 11.88 12.16 -1.81
C GLU A 44 10.95 12.93 -0.88
N ARG A 45 10.36 12.27 0.14
CA ARG A 45 9.33 12.87 1.00
C ARG A 45 9.88 13.31 2.36
N PRO A 46 9.37 14.43 2.91
CA PRO A 46 9.75 14.88 4.25
C PRO A 46 9.50 13.80 5.31
N GLU A 47 10.36 13.74 6.34
CA GLU A 47 10.20 12.78 7.45
C GLU A 47 8.83 12.85 8.13
N SER A 48 8.25 14.06 8.23
CA SER A 48 6.92 14.27 8.80
C SER A 48 5.84 13.50 8.04
N MET A 49 5.94 13.44 6.71
CA MET A 49 5.01 12.70 5.85
C MET A 49 5.18 11.19 6.01
N ARG A 50 6.42 10.70 6.09
CA ARG A 50 6.72 9.29 6.37
C ARG A 50 6.14 8.86 7.73
N ARG A 51 6.33 9.68 8.77
CA ARG A 51 5.75 9.43 10.10
C ARG A 51 4.23 9.47 10.10
N GLN A 52 3.62 10.40 9.34
CA GLN A 52 2.16 10.47 9.18
C GLN A 52 1.62 9.20 8.52
N LEU A 53 2.29 8.67 7.50
CA LEU A 53 1.90 7.42 6.86
C LEU A 53 2.01 6.23 7.82
N ALA A 54 3.12 6.12 8.56
CA ALA A 54 3.28 5.06 9.56
C ALA A 54 2.21 5.14 10.66
N LEU A 55 1.87 6.34 11.12
CA LEU A 55 0.78 6.55 12.07
C LEU A 55 -0.57 6.17 11.46
N PHE A 56 -0.81 6.54 10.20
CA PHE A 56 -2.06 6.22 9.50
C PHE A 56 -2.23 4.70 9.34
N LEU A 57 -1.18 3.96 9.00
CA LEU A 57 -1.18 2.49 8.96
C LEU A 57 -1.50 1.87 10.32
N LYS A 58 -0.95 2.42 11.41
CA LYS A 58 -1.30 1.99 12.78
C LYS A 58 -2.78 2.23 13.08
N VAL A 59 -3.32 3.38 12.69
CA VAL A 59 -4.75 3.69 12.83
C VAL A 59 -5.61 2.71 12.03
N LEU A 60 -5.25 2.42 10.78
CA LEU A 60 -5.97 1.43 9.95
C LEU A 60 -5.95 0.04 10.59
N ASN A 61 -4.83 -0.37 11.17
CA ASN A 61 -4.72 -1.66 11.83
C ASN A 61 -5.52 -1.74 13.14
N LEU A 62 -5.60 -0.65 13.91
CA LEU A 62 -6.24 -0.61 15.22
C LEU A 62 -7.72 -0.21 15.19
N ALA A 63 -8.17 0.59 14.23
CA ALA A 63 -9.56 1.05 14.19
C ALA A 63 -10.61 -0.08 14.16
N PRO A 64 -10.39 -1.21 13.46
CA PRO A 64 -11.35 -2.33 13.51
C PRO A 64 -11.49 -2.97 14.90
N TYR A 65 -10.54 -2.74 15.80
CA TYR A 65 -10.64 -3.19 17.19
C TYR A 65 -11.88 -2.61 17.88
N LEU A 66 -12.25 -1.36 17.57
CA LEU A 66 -13.42 -0.70 18.16
C LEU A 66 -14.74 -1.38 17.76
N ARG A 67 -14.79 -2.05 16.61
CA ARG A 67 -16.03 -2.61 16.05
C ARG A 67 -16.11 -4.14 16.09
N TRP A 68 -14.97 -4.83 16.00
CA TRP A 68 -14.86 -6.30 15.93
C TRP A 68 -13.92 -6.90 16.98
N GLY A 69 -13.27 -6.08 17.82
CA GLY A 69 -12.36 -6.55 18.87
C GLY A 69 -11.06 -7.19 18.37
N ARG A 70 -10.74 -7.05 17.07
CA ARG A 70 -9.53 -7.60 16.44
C ARG A 70 -8.90 -6.56 15.51
N PRO A 71 -7.55 -6.53 15.42
CA PRO A 71 -6.86 -5.67 14.47
C PRO A 71 -7.08 -6.13 13.02
N LEU A 72 -6.87 -5.24 12.05
CA LEU A 72 -7.13 -5.48 10.63
C LEU A 72 -6.50 -6.80 10.13
N GLY A 73 -5.23 -7.05 10.45
CA GLY A 73 -4.52 -8.26 10.01
C GLY A 73 -4.99 -9.58 10.62
N ARG A 74 -5.95 -9.55 11.54
CA ARG A 74 -6.57 -10.76 12.15
C ARG A 74 -8.06 -10.89 11.83
N LEU A 75 -8.59 -10.03 10.97
CA LEU A 75 -9.97 -10.13 10.53
C LEU A 75 -10.10 -11.14 9.39
N GLU A 76 -11.29 -11.72 9.30
CA GLU A 76 -11.72 -12.43 8.09
C GLU A 76 -11.77 -11.45 6.91
N ALA A 77 -11.46 -11.93 5.70
CA ALA A 77 -11.35 -11.11 4.48
C ALA A 77 -12.55 -10.16 4.30
N VAL A 78 -13.78 -10.66 4.44
CA VAL A 78 -15.02 -9.87 4.30
C VAL A 78 -15.07 -8.69 5.29
N ASN A 79 -14.63 -8.90 6.53
CA ASN A 79 -14.64 -7.86 7.55
C ASN A 79 -13.49 -6.86 7.34
N ALA A 80 -12.32 -7.33 6.90
CA ALA A 80 -11.20 -6.48 6.55
C ALA A 80 -11.54 -5.55 5.37
N GLU A 81 -12.19 -6.08 4.32
CA GLU A 81 -12.69 -5.28 3.20
C GLU A 81 -13.73 -4.25 3.62
N ARG A 82 -14.69 -4.63 4.48
CA ARG A 82 -15.68 -3.69 5.03
C ARG A 82 -15.03 -2.57 5.82
N ALA A 83 -14.00 -2.87 6.61
CA ALA A 83 -13.25 -1.86 7.35
C ALA A 83 -12.54 -0.88 6.39
N LEU A 84 -11.84 -1.38 5.37
CA LEU A 84 -11.16 -0.51 4.40
C LEU A 84 -12.14 0.32 3.55
N ARG A 85 -13.28 -0.26 3.17
CA ARG A 85 -14.35 0.47 2.47
C ARG A 85 -14.89 1.61 3.33
N TRP A 86 -15.07 1.40 4.62
CA TRP A 86 -15.46 2.48 5.53
C TRP A 86 -14.42 3.61 5.56
N PHE A 87 -13.12 3.31 5.55
CA PHE A 87 -12.09 4.35 5.47
C PHE A 87 -12.09 5.12 4.14
N GLN A 88 -12.45 4.46 3.03
CA GLN A 88 -12.63 5.12 1.72
C GLN A 88 -13.81 6.11 1.74
N GLU A 89 -14.87 5.78 2.48
CA GLU A 89 -16.11 6.53 2.53
C GLU A 89 -16.25 7.37 3.83
N ALA A 90 -15.19 7.44 4.63
CA ALA A 90 -15.24 8.03 5.97
C ALA A 90 -15.71 9.50 5.92
N PRO A 91 -16.55 9.94 6.89
CA PRO A 91 -17.06 11.31 6.93
C PRO A 91 -15.94 12.33 7.18
N VAL A 92 -14.80 11.89 7.73
CA VAL A 92 -13.64 12.74 7.99
C VAL A 92 -12.76 12.82 6.73
N ALA A 93 -12.75 13.99 6.09
CA ALA A 93 -12.03 14.22 4.83
C ALA A 93 -10.54 13.80 4.88
N LYS A 94 -9.85 14.05 6.01
CA LYS A 94 -8.44 13.68 6.19
C LYS A 94 -8.22 12.16 6.17
N LEU A 95 -9.13 11.37 6.75
CA LEU A 95 -9.02 9.90 6.73
C LEU A 95 -9.19 9.37 5.32
N ARG A 96 -10.18 9.90 4.59
CA ARG A 96 -10.41 9.55 3.19
C ARG A 96 -9.22 9.92 2.31
N GLN A 97 -8.67 11.12 2.46
CA GLN A 97 -7.48 11.57 1.73
C GLN A 97 -6.27 10.69 2.03
N GLY A 98 -6.02 10.38 3.31
CA GLY A 98 -4.95 9.48 3.73
C GLY A 98 -5.11 8.09 3.12
N PHE A 99 -6.34 7.56 3.09
CA PHE A 99 -6.62 6.26 2.48
C PHE A 99 -6.39 6.27 0.96
N TRP A 100 -6.84 7.32 0.26
CA TRP A 100 -6.58 7.47 -1.16
C TRP A 100 -5.08 7.55 -1.48
N GLY A 101 -4.32 8.34 -0.71
CA GLY A 101 -2.87 8.41 -0.84
C GLY A 101 -2.19 7.06 -0.61
N LEU A 102 -2.59 6.31 0.43
CA LEU A 102 -2.10 4.97 0.68
C LEU A 102 -2.42 4.02 -0.47
N LYS A 103 -3.64 4.05 -1.01
CA LYS A 103 -4.05 3.23 -2.15
C LYS A 103 -3.22 3.55 -3.39
N THR A 104 -2.92 4.81 -3.65
CA THR A 104 -2.00 5.23 -4.71
C THR A 104 -0.61 4.64 -4.52
N LEU A 105 -0.04 4.69 -3.30
CA LEU A 105 1.28 4.11 -3.02
C LEU A 105 1.29 2.59 -3.22
N VAL A 106 0.26 1.89 -2.74
CA VAL A 106 0.12 0.44 -2.92
C VAL A 106 0.02 0.09 -4.40
N PHE A 107 -0.78 0.80 -5.18
CA PHE A 107 -0.87 0.55 -6.62
C PHE A 107 0.41 0.88 -7.36
N MET A 108 1.08 1.98 -7.01
CA MET A 108 2.38 2.33 -7.57
C MET A 108 3.41 1.24 -7.29
N GLY A 109 3.47 0.72 -6.06
CA GLY A 109 4.35 -0.40 -5.71
C GLY A 109 4.01 -1.68 -6.49
N TYR A 110 2.72 -1.97 -6.72
CA TYR A 110 2.31 -3.18 -7.43
C TYR A 110 2.53 -3.09 -8.95
N TYR A 111 2.03 -2.03 -9.59
CA TYR A 111 2.08 -1.85 -11.03
C TYR A 111 3.39 -1.24 -11.54
N GLY A 112 4.18 -0.63 -10.65
CA GLY A 112 5.51 -0.12 -11.00
C GLY A 112 6.54 -1.22 -11.29
N ARG A 113 6.25 -2.47 -10.90
CA ARG A 113 7.12 -3.62 -11.13
C ARG A 113 7.17 -3.99 -12.60
N ARG A 114 8.37 -4.26 -13.10
CA ARG A 114 8.62 -4.51 -14.53
C ARG A 114 7.97 -5.80 -15.00
N GLU A 115 7.83 -6.78 -14.12
CA GLU A 115 7.20 -8.07 -14.37
C GLU A 115 5.70 -7.94 -14.66
N VAL A 116 5.05 -6.87 -14.18
CA VAL A 116 3.63 -6.62 -14.43
C VAL A 116 3.41 -5.92 -15.78
N TRP A 117 4.44 -5.31 -16.36
CA TRP A 117 4.31 -4.55 -17.61
C TRP A 117 3.76 -5.39 -18.79
N PRO A 118 4.24 -6.62 -19.04
CA PRO A 118 3.67 -7.47 -20.09
C PRO A 118 2.21 -7.86 -19.83
N GLU A 119 1.83 -8.09 -18.56
CA GLU A 119 0.45 -8.47 -18.18
C GLU A 119 -0.56 -7.36 -18.46
N VAL A 120 -0.12 -6.09 -18.35
CA VAL A 120 -0.95 -4.92 -18.66
C VAL A 120 -0.76 -4.42 -20.10
N GLY A 121 -0.02 -5.16 -20.93
CA GLY A 121 0.25 -4.79 -22.33
C GLY A 121 1.16 -3.57 -22.49
N TYR A 122 1.93 -3.21 -21.46
CA TYR A 122 2.86 -2.09 -21.48
C TYR A 122 4.24 -2.56 -21.99
N ALA A 123 4.64 -2.04 -23.15
CA ALA A 123 5.94 -2.32 -23.77
C ALA A 123 6.63 -0.99 -24.14
N PRO A 124 7.32 -0.33 -23.19
CA PRO A 124 8.01 0.91 -23.47
C PRO A 124 9.22 0.66 -24.37
N GLU A 125 9.27 1.34 -25.52
CA GLU A 125 10.47 1.40 -26.35
C GLU A 125 11.41 2.46 -25.75
N PHE A 126 12.51 2.03 -25.14
CA PHE A 126 13.58 2.94 -24.68
C PHE A 126 14.57 3.28 -25.82
N GLY A 127 14.07 3.32 -27.06
CA GLY A 127 14.83 3.76 -28.23
C GLY A 127 14.77 5.28 -28.32
N GLY A 128 15.87 5.95 -27.99
CA GLY A 128 15.97 7.40 -28.10
C GLY A 128 15.72 7.85 -29.54
N SER A 129 14.78 8.76 -29.73
CA SER A 129 14.85 9.71 -30.84
C SER A 129 15.95 10.71 -30.51
N ASP A 130 17.20 10.31 -30.74
CA ASP A 130 18.28 11.27 -30.92
C ASP A 130 17.97 12.11 -32.17
N VAL A 131 18.07 13.41 -31.98
CA VAL A 131 17.99 14.52 -32.96
C VAL A 131 18.88 14.34 -34.19
#